data_AF-A0A8H4UVD2-F1
#
_entry.id   AF-A0A8H4UVD2-F1
#
_cell.length_a   1.000
_cell.length_b   1.000
_cell.length_c   1.000
_cell.angle_alpha   90.00
_cell.angle_beta   90.00
_cell.angle_gamma   90.00
#
_symmetry.space_group_name_H-M   'P 1'
#
loop_
_entity.id
_entity.type
_entity.pdbx_description
1 polymer ?
#
loop_
_entity_poly.entity_id
_entity_poly.type
_entity_poly.pdbx_seq_one_letter_code
_entity_poly.pdbx_strand_id
1 'polypeptide(L)'
;MFPDLTLRFRRHLQDPRRVLWRLGIFVAVSFVLILATTKGWPSGFLSVDPTSLSAAEFGNFTQAVKHYADNPINAPYKGQFWEVGQRSRQLTQWLSRAAKLNPKSKARQQLLSATETTAQQLFPFLQKPSPNPRSRSPLTDLRDSLDKGSRGIVIPVGGGEQSVRFAGHLIVSLRNVLGCKLPIQIVYAGDEDLSQDSRTQISRLEGAKDVEFLDIFTVFDDSTMKLKDGGWAIKAFAILASRFEEVILMDADAVFLQKPEALFDQKIYMDKGAYLFHDRLLWQHAFQDRHEWWKDQIKVPSPEMNSSRVWMEDYAEECDSGVVVADKSRVQVLVGLLHVAWQNTYEVREEVTYRLGHGDKESWWLGLELAGSTYGFEAHYGSMMGWADDPSGANVTEVCSFVIAHVDQKQHLIWYNGSLLKNKRVDPNGYQVPDHWMVDGNWKKGRTKDDMSCMTDSKANELTYQEKRVLVESIAAAKKVDEALSSE
;
A
#
# COMPACT_ATOMS: atom_id res chain seq x y z
N MET A 1 38.39 -71.19 -19.39
CA MET A 1 39.23 -71.74 -18.31
C MET A 1 38.95 -70.90 -17.06
N PHE A 2 38.19 -71.47 -16.10
CA PHE A 2 37.80 -70.96 -14.75
C PHE A 2 37.01 -69.61 -14.63
N PRO A 3 36.25 -69.31 -13.53
CA PRO A 3 35.02 -69.99 -13.08
C PRO A 3 33.95 -69.05 -12.40
N ASP A 4 32.86 -69.67 -11.91
CA ASP A 4 32.13 -69.39 -10.65
C ASP A 4 31.27 -68.11 -10.47
N LEU A 5 29.94 -68.25 -10.59
CA LEU A 5 28.97 -67.29 -10.00
C LEU A 5 27.60 -67.90 -9.65
N THR A 6 27.50 -69.22 -9.48
CA THR A 6 26.24 -69.94 -9.19
C THR A 6 26.12 -70.43 -7.75
N LEU A 7 26.68 -69.69 -6.79
CA LEU A 7 26.65 -70.06 -5.37
C LEU A 7 26.36 -68.89 -4.41
N ARG A 8 25.52 -67.93 -4.80
CA ARG A 8 24.97 -66.92 -3.87
C ARG A 8 23.46 -66.66 -3.92
N PHE A 9 22.71 -67.27 -4.84
CA PHE A 9 21.27 -67.02 -4.99
C PHE A 9 20.33 -68.12 -4.44
N ARG A 10 20.83 -69.02 -3.60
CA ARG A 10 20.03 -70.14 -3.07
C ARG A 10 20.00 -70.25 -1.53
N ARG A 11 19.94 -69.12 -0.81
CA ARG A 11 19.82 -69.08 0.66
C ARG A 11 18.90 -67.99 1.22
N HIS A 12 17.81 -67.64 0.52
CA HIS A 12 16.84 -66.66 1.04
C HIS A 12 15.37 -67.08 1.03
N LEU A 13 15.07 -68.37 0.85
CA LEU A 13 13.70 -68.88 0.86
C LEU A 13 13.51 -70.15 1.71
N GLN A 14 14.11 -70.23 2.90
CA GLN A 14 13.87 -71.34 3.83
C GLN A 14 13.85 -70.90 5.30
N ASP A 15 12.98 -69.96 5.66
CA ASP A 15 12.53 -69.86 7.04
C ASP A 15 11.02 -69.53 7.09
N PRO A 16 10.15 -70.55 7.19
CA PRO A 16 8.69 -70.35 7.23
C PRO A 16 8.25 -69.49 8.44
N ARG A 17 9.06 -69.39 9.50
CA ARG A 17 8.75 -68.52 10.66
C ARG A 17 8.91 -67.05 10.33
N ARG A 18 9.88 -66.66 9.50
CA ARG A 18 10.07 -65.26 9.05
C ARG A 18 9.02 -64.81 8.06
N VAL A 19 8.49 -65.73 7.23
CA VAL A 19 7.39 -65.45 6.31
C VAL A 19 6.09 -65.23 7.08
N LEU A 20 5.79 -66.07 8.08
CA LEU A 20 4.65 -65.90 8.98
C LEU A 20 4.74 -64.60 9.81
N TRP A 21 5.94 -64.23 10.27
CA TRP A 21 6.16 -62.96 10.98
C TRP A 21 5.92 -61.73 10.07
N ARG A 22 6.40 -61.77 8.82
CA ARG A 22 6.20 -60.69 7.85
C ARG A 22 4.73 -60.58 7.41
N LEU A 23 4.03 -61.70 7.24
CA LEU A 23 2.58 -61.73 7.03
C LEU A 23 1.81 -61.20 8.24
N GLY A 24 2.24 -61.53 9.46
CA GLY A 24 1.66 -61.00 10.70
C GLY A 24 1.78 -59.48 10.83
N ILE A 25 2.96 -58.92 10.52
CA ILE A 25 3.16 -57.46 10.46
C ILE A 25 2.30 -56.84 9.36
N PHE A 26 2.26 -57.43 8.16
CA PHE A 26 1.51 -56.88 7.04
C PHE A 26 0.00 -56.88 7.30
N VAL A 27 -0.51 -57.95 7.91
CA VAL A 27 -1.92 -58.05 8.35
C VAL A 27 -2.20 -57.05 9.47
N ALA A 28 -1.31 -56.88 10.46
CA ALA A 28 -1.49 -55.90 11.54
C ALA A 28 -1.49 -54.45 11.02
N VAL A 29 -0.56 -54.09 10.13
CA VAL A 29 -0.50 -52.76 9.51
C VAL A 29 -1.72 -52.51 8.61
N SER A 30 -2.16 -53.52 7.86
CA SER A 30 -3.38 -53.43 7.06
C SER A 30 -4.63 -53.30 7.92
N PHE A 31 -4.70 -53.99 9.06
CA PHE A 31 -5.82 -53.88 10.00
C PHE A 31 -5.86 -52.50 10.68
N VAL A 32 -4.70 -51.92 11.00
CA VAL A 32 -4.58 -50.54 11.51
C VAL A 32 -5.00 -49.51 10.46
N LEU A 33 -4.60 -49.69 9.19
CA LEU A 33 -5.02 -48.83 8.09
C LEU A 33 -6.52 -48.95 7.80
N ILE A 34 -7.07 -50.17 7.85
CA ILE A 34 -8.52 -50.41 7.68
C ILE A 34 -9.30 -49.83 8.87
N LEU A 35 -8.80 -49.94 10.12
CA LEU A 35 -9.42 -49.28 11.27
C LEU A 35 -9.37 -47.75 11.16
N ALA A 36 -8.28 -47.19 10.62
CA ALA A 36 -8.13 -45.75 10.40
C ALA A 36 -9.08 -45.22 9.31
N THR A 37 -9.38 -46.02 8.27
CA THR A 37 -10.29 -45.63 7.19
C THR A 37 -11.76 -45.94 7.46
N THR A 38 -12.07 -46.93 8.31
CA THR A 38 -13.46 -47.37 8.56
C THR A 38 -14.09 -46.83 9.84
N LYS A 39 -13.30 -46.40 10.85
CA LYS A 39 -13.85 -45.83 12.09
C LYS A 39 -13.75 -44.32 12.21
N GLY A 40 -13.09 -43.65 11.27
CA GLY A 40 -12.67 -42.26 11.44
C GLY A 40 -11.64 -42.16 12.56
N TRP A 41 -10.53 -41.48 12.32
CA TRP A 41 -9.69 -41.07 13.44
C TRP A 41 -10.54 -40.23 14.39
N PRO A 42 -10.47 -40.44 15.72
CA PRO A 42 -11.07 -39.48 16.63
C PRO A 42 -10.32 -38.17 16.40
N SER A 43 -11.02 -37.20 15.82
CA SER A 43 -10.56 -35.84 15.50
C SER A 43 -10.20 -35.02 16.75
N GLY A 44 -9.99 -35.66 17.90
CA GLY A 44 -9.67 -35.07 19.19
C GLY A 44 -8.23 -35.26 19.68
N PHE A 45 -7.32 -35.87 18.91
CA PHE A 45 -5.94 -36.11 19.39
C PHE A 45 -4.92 -34.99 19.11
N LEU A 46 -5.31 -33.94 18.38
CA LEU A 46 -4.56 -32.68 18.26
C LEU A 46 -5.53 -31.50 18.10
N SER A 47 -6.58 -31.42 18.92
CA SER A 47 -7.33 -30.16 19.02
C SER A 47 -6.46 -29.15 19.77
N VAL A 48 -5.63 -28.40 19.05
CA VAL A 48 -5.01 -27.19 19.59
C VAL A 48 -6.16 -26.24 19.89
N ASP A 49 -6.44 -26.04 21.17
CA ASP A 49 -7.43 -25.06 21.60
C ASP A 49 -6.99 -23.67 21.10
N PRO A 50 -7.70 -23.06 20.15
CA PRO A 50 -7.31 -21.77 19.59
C PRO A 50 -7.40 -20.65 20.63
N THR A 51 -8.01 -20.88 21.80
CA THR A 51 -8.20 -19.88 22.85
C THR A 51 -7.09 -19.88 23.91
N SER A 52 -6.14 -20.82 23.87
CA SER A 52 -4.97 -20.92 24.75
C SER A 52 -3.66 -20.97 23.96
N LEU A 53 -2.53 -20.60 24.60
CA LEU A 53 -1.19 -20.67 24.00
C LEU A 53 -0.47 -21.93 24.50
N SER A 54 0.14 -22.68 23.59
CA SER A 54 1.04 -23.78 23.95
C SER A 54 2.35 -23.25 24.54
N ALA A 55 3.03 -24.09 25.33
CA ALA A 55 4.34 -23.75 25.90
C ALA A 55 5.41 -23.48 24.81
N ALA A 56 5.33 -24.17 23.68
CA ALA A 56 6.20 -23.96 22.54
C ALA A 56 5.96 -22.60 21.87
N GLU A 57 4.71 -22.23 21.61
CA GLU A 57 4.37 -20.89 21.09
C GLU A 57 4.87 -19.80 22.05
N PHE A 58 4.69 -20.00 23.36
CA PHE A 58 5.13 -19.05 24.38
C PHE A 58 6.65 -18.87 24.38
N GLY A 59 7.41 -19.97 24.33
CA GLY A 59 8.86 -19.95 24.23
C GLY A 59 9.34 -19.21 22.97
N ASN A 60 8.70 -19.47 21.83
CA ASN A 60 9.07 -18.88 20.54
C ASN A 60 8.93 -17.35 20.52
N PHE A 61 7.79 -16.79 20.92
CA PHE A 61 7.64 -15.31 20.89
C PHE A 61 8.52 -14.63 21.93
N THR A 62 8.72 -15.26 23.11
CA THR A 62 9.61 -14.70 24.15
C THR A 62 11.06 -14.65 23.66
N GLN A 63 11.51 -15.70 22.97
CA GLN A 63 12.83 -15.75 22.35
C GLN A 63 12.97 -14.69 21.24
N ALA A 64 11.96 -14.51 20.39
CA ALA A 64 11.96 -13.50 19.35
C ALA A 64 12.05 -12.08 19.91
N VAL A 65 11.23 -11.74 20.93
CA VAL A 65 11.30 -10.43 21.60
C VAL A 65 12.67 -10.15 22.16
N LYS A 66 13.27 -11.15 22.85
CA LYS A 66 14.63 -11.02 23.38
C LYS A 66 15.64 -10.79 22.25
N HIS A 67 15.57 -11.60 21.19
CA HIS A 67 16.46 -11.47 20.04
C HIS A 67 16.37 -10.07 19.39
N TYR A 68 15.16 -9.54 19.22
CA TYR A 68 14.97 -8.20 18.63
C TYR A 68 15.47 -7.09 19.54
N ALA A 69 15.32 -7.23 20.87
CA ALA A 69 15.89 -6.29 21.83
C ALA A 69 17.43 -6.32 21.83
N ASP A 70 18.03 -7.50 21.69
CA ASP A 70 19.48 -7.68 21.61
C ASP A 70 20.04 -7.25 20.24
N ASN A 71 19.20 -7.14 19.20
CA ASN A 71 19.59 -6.81 17.82
C ASN A 71 18.70 -5.69 17.24
N PRO A 72 18.83 -4.45 17.74
CA PRO A 72 18.05 -3.31 17.27
C PRO A 72 18.38 -2.94 15.81
N ILE A 73 17.38 -2.43 15.09
CA ILE A 73 17.52 -1.88 13.74
C ILE A 73 18.13 -0.47 13.86
N ASN A 74 19.32 -0.27 13.32
CA ASN A 74 20.04 1.02 13.37
C ASN A 74 20.71 1.29 12.02
N ALA A 75 21.09 2.53 11.71
CA ALA A 75 21.89 2.82 10.53
C ALA A 75 23.20 1.97 10.48
N PRO A 76 23.67 1.55 9.29
CA PRO A 76 23.10 1.80 7.97
C PRO A 76 21.88 0.91 7.67
N TYR A 77 20.78 1.52 7.23
CA TYR A 77 19.49 0.87 6.97
C TYR A 77 19.45 0.07 5.65
N LYS A 78 20.32 0.37 4.67
CA LYS A 78 20.25 -0.21 3.31
C LYS A 78 20.10 -1.75 3.27
N GLY A 79 20.73 -2.47 4.19
CA GLY A 79 20.69 -3.95 4.24
C GLY A 79 19.61 -4.54 5.16
N GLN A 80 18.73 -3.72 5.75
CA GLN A 80 17.86 -4.14 6.86
C GLN A 80 16.37 -4.22 6.51
N PHE A 81 15.97 -3.84 5.29
CA PHE A 81 14.57 -3.82 4.88
C PHE A 81 13.93 -5.22 4.93
N TRP A 82 14.66 -6.26 4.51
CA TRP A 82 14.18 -7.64 4.66
C TRP A 82 13.91 -8.01 6.13
N GLU A 83 14.83 -7.67 7.03
CA GLU A 83 14.72 -7.99 8.46
C GLU A 83 13.55 -7.24 9.10
N VAL A 84 13.39 -5.94 8.81
CA VAL A 84 12.22 -5.15 9.24
C VAL A 84 10.93 -5.77 8.71
N GLY A 85 10.93 -6.24 7.46
CA GLY A 85 9.84 -7.02 6.87
C GLY A 85 9.51 -8.30 7.63
N GLN A 86 10.52 -9.12 7.99
CA GLN A 86 10.30 -10.36 8.74
C GLN A 86 9.74 -10.10 10.14
N ARG A 87 10.27 -9.10 10.84
CA ARG A 87 9.75 -8.68 12.15
C ARG A 87 8.33 -8.14 12.03
N SER A 88 8.00 -7.44 10.95
CA SER A 88 6.64 -6.98 10.64
C SER A 88 5.68 -8.16 10.42
N ARG A 89 6.08 -9.17 9.64
CA ARG A 89 5.31 -10.42 9.48
C ARG A 89 5.05 -11.10 10.82
N GLN A 90 6.04 -11.09 11.72
CA GLN A 90 5.89 -11.65 13.06
C GLN A 90 4.89 -10.85 13.92
N LEU A 91 4.90 -9.52 13.84
CA LEU A 91 3.91 -8.66 14.49
C LEU A 91 2.48 -8.98 14.01
N THR A 92 2.28 -9.12 12.70
CA THR A 92 0.98 -9.51 12.11
C THR A 92 0.49 -10.83 12.69
N GLN A 93 1.37 -11.84 12.81
CA GLN A 93 1.03 -13.13 13.40
C GLN A 93 0.65 -13.00 14.88
N TRP A 94 1.40 -12.23 15.68
CA TRP A 94 1.11 -12.05 17.09
C TRP A 94 -0.20 -11.30 17.34
N LEU A 95 -0.48 -10.23 16.59
CA LEU A 95 -1.76 -9.51 16.66
C LEU A 95 -2.93 -10.43 16.29
N SER A 96 -2.80 -11.19 15.20
CA SER A 96 -3.82 -12.15 14.75
C SER A 96 -4.05 -13.25 15.78
N ARG A 97 -2.98 -13.73 16.42
CA ARG A 97 -3.06 -14.75 17.47
C ARG A 97 -3.72 -14.20 18.73
N ALA A 98 -3.33 -13.00 19.17
CA ALA A 98 -3.89 -12.34 20.34
C ALA A 98 -5.40 -12.09 20.24
N ALA A 99 -5.89 -11.76 19.02
CA ALA A 99 -7.31 -11.59 18.75
C ALA A 99 -8.15 -12.87 19.00
N LYS A 100 -7.56 -14.05 18.81
CA LYS A 100 -8.22 -15.36 19.01
C LYS A 100 -8.17 -15.88 20.45
N LEU A 101 -7.27 -15.31 21.28
CA LEU A 101 -7.10 -15.72 22.68
C LEU A 101 -8.16 -15.10 23.59
N ASN A 102 -8.45 -15.79 24.69
CA ASN A 102 -9.35 -15.28 25.74
C ASN A 102 -8.88 -13.87 26.20
N PRO A 103 -9.74 -12.84 26.16
CA PRO A 103 -9.43 -11.46 26.56
C PRO A 103 -8.81 -11.32 27.95
N LYS A 104 -9.17 -12.19 28.89
CA LYS A 104 -8.71 -12.16 30.29
C LYS A 104 -7.49 -13.05 30.54
N SER A 105 -6.99 -13.74 29.51
CA SER A 105 -5.86 -14.65 29.69
C SER A 105 -4.54 -13.88 29.87
N LYS A 106 -3.71 -14.34 30.83
CA LYS A 106 -2.34 -13.85 31.02
C LYS A 106 -1.51 -13.99 29.74
N ALA A 107 -1.74 -15.07 29.00
CA ALA A 107 -1.04 -15.36 27.75
C ALA A 107 -1.32 -14.31 26.67
N ARG A 108 -2.57 -13.86 26.51
CA ARG A 108 -2.91 -12.74 25.62
C ARG A 108 -2.23 -11.44 26.06
N GLN A 109 -2.25 -11.13 27.36
CA GLN A 109 -1.60 -9.92 27.89
C GLN A 109 -0.09 -9.91 27.62
N GLN A 110 0.58 -11.05 27.80
CA GLN A 110 2.02 -11.19 27.52
C GLN A 110 2.32 -11.05 26.03
N LEU A 111 1.50 -11.66 25.16
CA LEU A 111 1.67 -11.55 23.71
C LEU A 111 1.43 -10.12 23.21
N LEU A 112 0.42 -9.42 23.74
CA LEU A 112 0.18 -8.01 23.41
C LEU A 112 1.32 -7.13 23.91
N SER A 113 1.82 -7.35 25.13
CA SER A 113 2.99 -6.61 25.65
C SER A 113 4.23 -6.82 24.78
N ALA A 114 4.49 -8.06 24.36
CA ALA A 114 5.57 -8.40 23.42
C ALA A 114 5.41 -7.66 22.08
N THR A 115 4.18 -7.67 21.56
CA THR A 115 3.82 -6.99 20.31
C THR A 115 4.06 -5.48 20.40
N GLU A 116 3.64 -4.84 21.49
CA GLU A 116 3.85 -3.40 21.71
C GLU A 116 5.34 -3.05 21.82
N THR A 117 6.12 -3.85 22.55
CA THR A 117 7.58 -3.63 22.66
C THR A 117 8.25 -3.75 21.29
N THR A 118 7.95 -4.81 20.54
CA THR A 118 8.54 -5.03 19.22
C THR A 118 8.09 -3.96 18.22
N ALA A 119 6.81 -3.56 18.22
CA ALA A 119 6.32 -2.49 17.34
C ALA A 119 7.04 -1.15 17.60
N GLN A 120 7.23 -0.76 18.87
CA GLN A 120 7.96 0.46 19.22
C GLN A 120 9.45 0.40 18.87
N GLN A 121 10.07 -0.79 18.92
CA GLN A 121 11.46 -0.99 18.49
C GLN A 121 11.63 -0.89 16.98
N LEU A 122 10.64 -1.37 16.21
CA LEU A 122 10.67 -1.30 14.75
C LEU A 122 10.28 0.08 14.21
N PHE A 123 9.27 0.69 14.83
CA PHE A 123 8.61 1.88 14.32
C PHE A 123 8.80 3.02 15.31
N PRO A 124 9.90 3.79 15.19
CA PRO A 124 10.30 4.75 16.22
C PRO A 124 9.28 5.89 16.42
N PHE A 125 8.48 6.21 15.40
CA PHE A 125 7.36 7.16 15.49
C PHE A 125 6.22 6.70 16.43
N LEU A 126 6.22 5.45 16.89
CA LEU A 126 5.28 4.95 17.91
C LEU A 126 5.80 5.12 19.34
N GLN A 127 7.09 5.43 19.57
CA GLN A 127 7.68 5.41 20.92
C GLN A 127 7.18 6.54 21.84
N LYS A 128 6.72 7.64 21.27
CA LYS A 128 6.24 8.83 22.00
C LYS A 128 4.99 9.37 21.31
N PRO A 129 3.84 8.68 21.39
CA PRO A 129 2.64 9.19 20.74
C PRO A 129 2.22 10.50 21.41
N SER A 130 1.88 11.51 20.62
CA SER A 130 1.51 12.83 21.12
C SER A 130 0.25 12.86 21.99
N PRO A 131 -0.82 12.07 21.73
CA PRO A 131 -2.03 12.07 22.58
C PRO A 131 -1.74 11.61 24.01
N ASN A 132 -0.78 10.70 24.19
CA ASN A 132 -0.40 10.17 25.50
C ASN A 132 1.07 9.73 25.51
N PRO A 133 2.03 10.64 25.78
CA PRO A 133 3.46 10.33 25.74
C PRO A 133 3.92 9.28 26.77
N ARG A 134 3.05 8.87 27.70
CA ARG A 134 3.30 7.83 28.71
C ARG A 134 2.62 6.51 28.39
N SER A 135 1.95 6.39 27.25
CA SER A 135 1.32 5.14 26.84
C SER A 135 2.37 4.03 26.75
N ARG A 136 1.99 2.84 27.23
CA ARG A 136 2.80 1.63 27.08
C ARG A 136 2.32 0.77 25.92
N SER A 137 1.24 1.16 25.26
CA SER A 137 0.58 0.42 24.18
C SER A 137 0.22 1.31 22.97
N PRO A 138 1.16 2.10 22.44
CA PRO A 138 0.89 3.06 21.36
C PRO A 138 0.33 2.42 20.08
N LEU A 139 0.70 1.18 19.76
CA LEU A 139 0.12 0.48 18.60
C LEU A 139 -1.35 0.14 18.85
N THR A 140 -1.70 -0.30 20.05
CA THR A 140 -3.10 -0.51 20.44
C THR A 140 -3.87 0.80 20.47
N ASP A 141 -3.30 1.87 21.01
CA ASP A 141 -3.95 3.19 21.04
C ASP A 141 -4.26 3.70 19.62
N LEU A 142 -3.32 3.56 18.68
CA LEU A 142 -3.52 3.89 17.25
C LEU A 142 -4.61 3.04 16.59
N ARG A 143 -4.76 1.78 17.00
CA ARG A 143 -5.81 0.88 16.48
C ARG A 143 -7.17 1.20 17.08
N ASP A 144 -7.20 1.56 18.35
CA ASP A 144 -8.42 1.90 19.08
C ASP A 144 -8.92 3.31 18.71
N SER A 145 -8.09 4.15 18.09
CA SER A 145 -8.52 5.46 17.54
C SER A 145 -9.26 5.36 16.20
N LEU A 146 -9.38 4.17 15.60
CA LEU A 146 -10.10 3.97 14.36
C LEU A 146 -11.61 3.85 14.61
N ASP A 147 -12.39 4.58 13.82
CA ASP A 147 -13.84 4.48 13.82
C ASP A 147 -14.29 3.24 13.05
N LYS A 148 -14.90 2.28 13.75
CA LYS A 148 -15.31 1.01 13.14
C LYS A 148 -16.33 1.20 12.01
N GLY A 149 -16.09 0.53 10.88
CA GLY A 149 -16.91 0.57 9.68
C GLY A 149 -16.86 1.90 8.92
N SER A 150 -15.89 2.77 9.24
CA SER A 150 -15.79 4.08 8.61
C SER A 150 -14.97 4.04 7.32
N ARG A 151 -15.42 4.82 6.34
CA ARG A 151 -14.76 5.09 5.06
C ARG A 151 -14.52 6.58 4.95
N GLY A 152 -13.36 7.00 4.46
CA GLY A 152 -13.07 8.42 4.27
C GLY A 152 -11.93 8.71 3.31
N ILE A 153 -11.84 9.98 2.91
CA ILE A 153 -10.80 10.51 2.05
C ILE A 153 -9.79 11.25 2.92
N VAL A 154 -8.51 11.01 2.67
CA VAL A 154 -7.39 11.69 3.34
C VAL A 154 -6.60 12.46 2.30
N ILE A 155 -6.41 13.77 2.51
CA ILE A 155 -5.67 14.64 1.60
C ILE A 155 -4.56 15.31 2.40
N PRO A 156 -3.28 14.95 2.19
CA PRO A 156 -2.19 15.70 2.77
C PRO A 156 -2.07 17.06 2.10
N VAL A 157 -2.12 18.14 2.88
CA VAL A 157 -2.05 19.52 2.38
C VAL A 157 -1.06 20.30 3.23
N GLY A 158 -0.14 21.00 2.57
CA GLY A 158 0.99 21.66 3.21
C GLY A 158 1.98 22.21 2.17
N GLY A 159 3.01 22.92 2.62
CA GLY A 159 4.11 23.39 1.76
C GLY A 159 3.78 24.59 0.84
N GLY A 160 2.67 25.29 1.09
CA GLY A 160 2.38 26.59 0.46
C GLY A 160 1.06 26.68 -0.33
N GLU A 161 0.82 27.85 -0.91
CA GLU A 161 -0.47 28.24 -1.52
C GLU A 161 -0.91 27.35 -2.68
N GLN A 162 0.03 26.76 -3.44
CA GLN A 162 -0.34 25.84 -4.53
C GLN A 162 -1.02 24.58 -4.01
N SER A 163 -0.58 24.05 -2.88
CA SER A 163 -1.19 22.87 -2.25
C SER A 163 -2.61 23.18 -1.78
N VAL A 164 -2.80 24.35 -1.14
CA VAL A 164 -4.12 24.88 -0.73
C VAL A 164 -5.05 25.02 -1.93
N ARG A 165 -4.57 25.63 -3.01
CA ARG A 165 -5.31 25.82 -4.26
C ARG A 165 -5.80 24.50 -4.85
N PHE A 166 -4.90 23.54 -5.05
CA PHE A 166 -5.27 22.26 -5.65
C PHE A 166 -6.16 21.42 -4.73
N ALA A 167 -5.92 21.42 -3.42
CA ALA A 167 -6.83 20.78 -2.47
C ALA A 167 -8.25 21.37 -2.57
N GLY A 168 -8.37 22.69 -2.71
CA GLY A 168 -9.65 23.35 -2.99
C GLY A 168 -10.29 22.89 -4.30
N HIS A 169 -9.52 22.78 -5.39
CA HIS A 169 -10.01 22.27 -6.68
C HIS A 169 -10.56 20.85 -6.54
N LEU A 170 -9.80 19.96 -5.90
CA LEU A 170 -10.18 18.57 -5.68
C LEU A 170 -11.45 18.49 -4.84
N ILE A 171 -11.48 19.10 -3.66
CA ILE A 171 -12.60 19.01 -2.71
C ILE A 171 -13.90 19.52 -3.34
N VAL A 172 -13.87 20.71 -3.97
CA VAL A 172 -15.07 21.30 -4.59
C VAL A 172 -15.53 20.46 -5.79
N SER A 173 -14.62 19.92 -6.59
CA SER A 173 -14.98 19.01 -7.71
C SER A 173 -15.63 17.72 -7.20
N LEU A 174 -15.04 17.08 -6.19
CA LEU A 174 -15.60 15.88 -5.54
C LEU A 174 -17.02 16.14 -5.02
N ARG A 175 -17.24 17.29 -4.37
CA ARG A 175 -18.48 17.61 -3.68
C ARG A 175 -19.58 18.09 -4.62
N ASN A 176 -19.27 19.02 -5.50
CA ASN A 176 -20.27 19.75 -6.29
C ASN A 176 -20.48 19.17 -7.69
N VAL A 177 -19.46 18.51 -8.27
CA VAL A 177 -19.55 17.91 -9.60
C VAL A 177 -19.88 16.42 -9.49
N LEU A 178 -19.10 15.69 -8.70
CA LEU A 178 -19.25 14.24 -8.55
C LEU A 178 -20.29 13.86 -7.49
N GLY A 179 -20.64 14.76 -6.58
CA GLY A 179 -21.60 14.49 -5.51
C GLY A 179 -21.10 13.45 -4.49
N CYS A 180 -19.79 13.35 -4.29
CA CYS A 180 -19.16 12.49 -3.29
C CYS A 180 -19.60 12.90 -1.88
N LYS A 181 -19.89 11.91 -1.03
CA LYS A 181 -20.37 12.13 0.36
C LYS A 181 -19.44 11.54 1.41
N LEU A 182 -18.33 10.92 1.01
CA LEU A 182 -17.32 10.44 1.96
C LEU A 182 -16.80 11.62 2.80
N PRO A 183 -16.61 11.45 4.12
CA PRO A 183 -15.94 12.44 4.94
C PRO A 183 -14.52 12.68 4.42
N ILE A 184 -14.09 13.94 4.42
CA ILE A 184 -12.75 14.36 3.97
C ILE A 184 -11.99 14.86 5.18
N GLN A 185 -10.79 14.33 5.37
CA GLN A 185 -9.83 14.82 6.36
C GLN A 185 -8.58 15.35 5.66
N ILE A 186 -8.31 16.64 5.83
CA ILE A 186 -7.04 17.25 5.45
C ILE A 186 -6.04 16.99 6.57
N VAL A 187 -4.89 16.43 6.23
CA VAL A 187 -3.80 16.15 7.19
C VAL A 187 -2.62 17.06 6.87
N TYR A 188 -2.05 17.69 7.88
CA TYR A 188 -0.97 18.69 7.74
C TYR A 188 0.06 18.58 8.88
N ALA A 189 1.25 19.14 8.71
CA ALA A 189 2.36 19.08 9.66
C ALA A 189 2.56 20.39 10.44
N GLY A 190 1.60 20.71 11.31
CA GLY A 190 1.61 21.93 12.13
C GLY A 190 1.29 23.23 11.37
N ASP A 191 1.10 24.32 12.11
CA ASP A 191 0.64 25.60 11.55
C ASP A 191 1.63 26.28 10.58
N GLU A 192 2.91 25.93 10.67
CA GLU A 192 3.93 26.41 9.73
C GLU A 192 3.83 25.73 8.35
N ASP A 193 3.23 24.53 8.29
CA ASP A 193 2.97 23.78 7.06
C ASP A 193 1.62 24.18 6.43
N LEU A 194 0.57 24.28 7.26
CA LEU A 194 -0.76 24.74 6.86
C LEU A 194 -1.38 25.66 7.92
N SER A 195 -1.28 26.97 7.69
CA SER A 195 -1.71 28.00 8.63
C SER A 195 -3.22 27.95 8.93
N GLN A 196 -3.61 28.51 10.08
CA GLN A 196 -5.02 28.67 10.45
C GLN A 196 -5.82 29.46 9.41
N ASP A 197 -5.20 30.45 8.76
CA ASP A 197 -5.82 31.25 7.71
C ASP A 197 -6.09 30.40 6.46
N SER A 198 -5.12 29.62 5.99
CA SER A 198 -5.31 28.69 4.87
C SER A 198 -6.38 27.64 5.16
N ARG A 199 -6.42 27.10 6.38
CA ARG A 199 -7.48 26.18 6.83
C ARG A 199 -8.85 26.85 6.81
N THR A 200 -8.91 28.11 7.26
CA THR A 200 -10.14 28.92 7.23
C THR A 200 -10.60 29.18 5.80
N GLN A 201 -9.69 29.55 4.89
CA GLN A 201 -9.98 29.76 3.47
C GLN A 201 -10.58 28.50 2.83
N ILE A 202 -9.96 27.33 3.03
CA ILE A 202 -10.51 26.06 2.54
C ILE A 202 -11.91 25.81 3.11
N SER A 203 -12.12 25.99 4.42
CA SER A 203 -13.42 25.73 5.07
C SER A 203 -14.56 26.63 4.58
N ARG A 204 -14.23 27.79 4.00
CA ARG A 204 -15.20 28.73 3.41
C ARG A 204 -15.63 28.36 2.00
N LEU A 205 -14.87 27.51 1.30
CA LEU A 205 -15.22 27.09 -0.06
C LEU A 205 -16.57 26.36 -0.09
N GLU A 206 -17.37 26.65 -1.12
CA GLU A 206 -18.65 26.00 -1.32
C GLU A 206 -18.46 24.50 -1.58
N GLY A 207 -18.86 23.66 -0.62
CA GLY A 207 -18.68 22.21 -0.67
C GLY A 207 -17.63 21.66 0.30
N ALA A 208 -16.82 22.52 0.94
CA ALA A 208 -15.75 22.12 1.86
C ALA A 208 -16.07 22.35 3.35
N LYS A 209 -17.33 22.68 3.69
CA LYS A 209 -17.73 23.04 5.07
C LYS A 209 -17.66 21.88 6.06
N ASP A 210 -17.66 20.64 5.57
CA ASP A 210 -17.60 19.41 6.36
C ASP A 210 -16.19 18.79 6.39
N VAL A 211 -15.17 19.50 5.89
CA VAL A 211 -13.77 19.04 5.90
C VAL A 211 -13.19 19.13 7.31
N GLU A 212 -12.62 18.01 7.76
CA GLU A 212 -11.88 17.93 9.03
C GLU A 212 -10.40 18.26 8.80
N PHE A 213 -9.78 18.95 9.76
CA PHE A 213 -8.34 19.24 9.73
C PHE A 213 -7.66 18.48 10.86
N LEU A 214 -6.64 17.69 10.52
CA LEU A 214 -5.84 16.91 11.47
C LEU A 214 -4.38 17.37 11.40
N ASP A 215 -3.91 18.02 12.47
CA ASP A 215 -2.49 18.23 12.68
C ASP A 215 -1.85 16.90 13.07
N ILE A 216 -0.98 16.38 12.21
CA ILE A 216 -0.36 15.07 12.39
C ILE A 216 0.50 15.00 13.65
N PHE A 217 1.01 16.14 14.13
CA PHE A 217 1.80 16.21 15.35
C PHE A 217 0.97 16.03 16.62
N THR A 218 -0.36 16.06 16.51
CA THR A 218 -1.24 15.64 17.60
C THR A 218 -1.33 14.12 17.75
N VAL A 219 -0.86 13.36 16.76
CA VAL A 219 -0.87 11.88 16.76
C VAL A 219 0.55 11.32 16.95
N PHE A 220 1.51 11.82 16.18
CA PHE A 220 2.89 11.32 16.15
C PHE A 220 3.88 12.41 16.56
N ASP A 221 4.90 12.03 17.32
CA ASP A 221 6.03 12.91 17.64
C ASP A 221 7.01 12.99 16.46
N ASP A 222 7.35 14.22 16.06
CA ASP A 222 8.14 14.47 14.84
C ASP A 222 9.65 14.22 14.99
N SER A 223 10.12 13.72 16.14
CA SER A 223 11.57 13.55 16.38
C SER A 223 12.27 12.66 15.36
N THR A 224 11.55 11.67 14.83
CA THR A 224 12.08 10.69 13.85
C THR A 224 11.56 10.89 12.43
N MET A 225 10.41 11.57 12.28
CA MET A 225 9.76 11.74 10.99
C MET A 225 10.25 12.99 10.27
N LYS A 226 10.52 14.11 10.95
CA LYS A 226 10.93 15.39 10.34
C LYS A 226 10.02 15.78 9.18
N LEU A 227 8.71 15.84 9.41
CA LEU A 227 7.71 15.99 8.34
C LEU A 227 7.63 17.40 7.75
N LYS A 228 7.96 18.43 8.52
CA LYS A 228 7.94 19.83 8.05
C LYS A 228 8.74 20.02 6.75
N ASP A 229 9.90 19.38 6.67
CA ASP A 229 10.78 19.41 5.49
C ASP A 229 10.75 18.06 4.72
N GLY A 230 9.76 17.21 5.01
CA GLY A 230 9.67 15.84 4.50
C GLY A 230 8.95 15.69 3.16
N GLY A 231 8.32 16.76 2.66
CA GLY A 231 7.55 16.76 1.42
C GLY A 231 6.51 15.65 1.40
N TRP A 232 6.66 14.69 0.48
CA TRP A 232 5.73 13.56 0.33
C TRP A 232 5.72 12.56 1.50
N ALA A 233 6.67 12.65 2.44
CA ALA A 233 6.80 11.68 3.53
C ALA A 233 5.54 11.58 4.39
N ILE A 234 4.80 12.71 4.51
CA ILE A 234 3.57 12.81 5.32
C ILE A 234 2.49 11.81 4.90
N LYS A 235 2.44 11.39 3.63
CA LYS A 235 1.36 10.56 3.06
C LYS A 235 1.11 9.27 3.85
N ALA A 236 2.16 8.51 4.15
CA ALA A 236 2.06 7.25 4.88
C ALA A 236 1.56 7.46 6.32
N PHE A 237 2.07 8.51 6.98
CA PHE A 237 1.66 8.88 8.32
C PHE A 237 0.22 9.42 8.35
N ALA A 238 -0.22 10.13 7.30
CA ALA A 238 -1.57 10.66 7.19
C ALA A 238 -2.62 9.54 7.10
N ILE A 239 -2.35 8.47 6.31
CA ILE A 239 -3.21 7.29 6.32
C ILE A 239 -3.26 6.69 7.73
N LEU A 240 -2.13 6.48 8.39
CA LEU A 240 -2.09 5.87 9.73
C LEU A 240 -2.84 6.72 10.76
N ALA A 241 -2.61 8.03 10.79
CA ALA A 241 -3.17 8.98 11.76
C ALA A 241 -4.68 9.21 11.59
N SER A 242 -5.20 9.04 10.37
CA SER A 242 -6.62 9.28 10.10
C SER A 242 -7.53 8.35 10.91
N ARG A 243 -8.74 8.81 11.24
CA ARG A 243 -9.70 8.02 12.03
C ARG A 243 -10.39 6.90 11.24
N PHE A 244 -10.25 6.86 9.92
CA PHE A 244 -11.01 5.93 9.09
C PHE A 244 -10.44 4.51 9.10
N GLU A 245 -11.27 3.47 9.07
CA GLU A 245 -10.78 2.10 8.83
C GLU A 245 -10.41 1.91 7.35
N GLU A 246 -11.27 2.36 6.44
CA GLU A 246 -11.07 2.28 4.99
C GLU A 246 -10.77 3.68 4.43
N VAL A 247 -9.57 3.87 3.88
CA VAL A 247 -9.03 5.18 3.48
C VAL A 247 -8.82 5.22 1.97
N ILE A 248 -9.20 6.32 1.33
CA ILE A 248 -8.67 6.74 0.03
C ILE A 248 -7.77 7.95 0.28
N LEU A 249 -6.45 7.74 0.21
CA LEU A 249 -5.48 8.83 0.20
C LEU A 249 -5.43 9.43 -1.21
N MET A 250 -5.38 10.76 -1.31
CA MET A 250 -5.25 11.47 -2.58
C MET A 250 -4.21 12.58 -2.48
N ASP A 251 -3.42 12.76 -3.55
CA ASP A 251 -2.68 14.00 -3.78
C ASP A 251 -3.65 15.17 -3.96
N ALA A 252 -3.24 16.36 -3.52
CA ALA A 252 -4.04 17.58 -3.63
C ALA A 252 -4.40 17.93 -5.09
N ASP A 253 -3.60 17.49 -6.06
CA ASP A 253 -3.79 17.74 -7.49
C ASP A 253 -4.27 16.50 -8.28
N ALA A 254 -4.81 15.50 -7.59
CA ALA A 254 -5.60 14.46 -8.25
C ALA A 254 -6.90 15.03 -8.84
N VAL A 255 -7.37 14.46 -9.94
CA VAL A 255 -8.64 14.81 -10.56
C VAL A 255 -9.43 13.54 -10.84
N PHE A 256 -10.69 13.51 -10.40
CA PHE A 256 -11.57 12.35 -10.54
C PHE A 256 -12.62 12.57 -11.64
N LEU A 257 -12.91 11.50 -12.39
CA LEU A 257 -14.01 11.43 -13.35
C LEU A 257 -15.20 10.59 -12.85
N GLN A 258 -14.96 9.80 -11.81
CA GLN A 258 -15.99 9.02 -11.10
C GLN A 258 -16.01 9.38 -9.62
N LYS A 259 -17.11 9.02 -8.94
CA LYS A 259 -17.17 9.08 -7.48
C LYS A 259 -16.05 8.21 -6.86
N PRO A 260 -15.23 8.74 -5.94
CA PRO A 260 -14.15 7.98 -5.31
C PRO A 260 -14.60 6.70 -4.61
N GLU A 261 -15.86 6.63 -4.17
CA GLU A 261 -16.48 5.43 -3.60
C GLU A 261 -16.30 4.19 -4.49
N ALA A 262 -16.24 4.36 -5.82
CA ALA A 262 -16.01 3.28 -6.78
C ALA A 262 -14.68 2.55 -6.59
N LEU A 263 -13.71 3.17 -5.90
CA LEU A 263 -12.44 2.54 -5.55
C LEU A 263 -12.60 1.43 -4.51
N PHE A 264 -13.55 1.56 -3.58
CA PHE A 264 -13.87 0.53 -2.60
C PHE A 264 -14.61 -0.66 -3.22
N ASP A 265 -15.20 -0.48 -4.41
CA ASP A 265 -15.93 -1.50 -5.14
C ASP A 265 -15.05 -2.26 -6.15
N GLN A 266 -13.76 -1.90 -6.27
CA GLN A 266 -12.82 -2.64 -7.09
C GLN A 266 -12.56 -4.02 -6.49
N LYS A 267 -12.61 -5.07 -7.32
CA LYS A 267 -12.39 -6.45 -6.86
C LYS A 267 -11.05 -6.61 -6.14
N ILE A 268 -10.02 -5.93 -6.63
CA ILE A 268 -8.67 -5.94 -6.06
C ILE A 268 -8.69 -5.42 -4.63
N TYR A 269 -9.35 -4.28 -4.40
CA TYR A 269 -9.50 -3.74 -3.05
C TYR A 269 -10.31 -4.67 -2.15
N MET A 270 -11.48 -5.15 -2.59
CA MET A 270 -12.32 -6.04 -1.77
C MET A 270 -11.56 -7.31 -1.34
N ASP A 271 -10.79 -7.91 -2.26
CA ASP A 271 -10.03 -9.13 -1.99
C ASP A 271 -8.81 -8.86 -1.09
N LYS A 272 -8.03 -7.81 -1.39
CA LYS A 272 -6.70 -7.60 -0.81
C LYS A 272 -6.68 -6.61 0.34
N GLY A 273 -7.56 -5.62 0.34
CA GLY A 273 -7.62 -4.52 1.30
C GLY A 273 -6.58 -3.42 1.09
N ALA A 274 -5.68 -3.56 0.12
CA ALA A 274 -4.79 -2.49 -0.32
C ALA A 274 -4.79 -2.47 -1.85
N TYR A 275 -5.15 -1.33 -2.43
CA TYR A 275 -5.25 -1.13 -3.88
C TYR A 275 -4.38 0.06 -4.29
N LEU A 276 -3.41 -0.23 -5.16
CA LEU A 276 -2.38 0.67 -5.66
C LEU A 276 -2.54 0.88 -7.17
N PHE A 277 -1.86 1.89 -7.70
CA PHE A 277 -1.91 2.24 -9.12
C PHE A 277 -0.52 2.18 -9.72
N HIS A 278 -0.41 1.66 -10.93
CA HIS A 278 0.87 1.51 -11.58
C HIS A 278 1.37 2.86 -12.15
N ASP A 279 2.66 3.18 -11.98
CA ASP A 279 3.28 4.28 -12.73
C ASP A 279 3.48 3.87 -14.21
N ARG A 280 4.24 4.66 -14.95
CA ARG A 280 4.46 4.49 -16.39
C ARG A 280 5.55 3.47 -16.64
N LEU A 281 5.40 2.71 -17.72
CA LEU A 281 6.46 1.83 -18.22
C LEU A 281 7.53 2.61 -18.99
N LEU A 282 8.46 3.19 -18.26
CA LEU A 282 9.57 3.98 -18.78
C LEU A 282 10.94 3.41 -18.36
N TRP A 283 11.95 3.78 -19.13
CA TRP A 283 13.37 3.61 -18.79
C TRP A 283 13.77 2.19 -18.37
N GLN A 284 13.36 1.20 -19.15
CA GLN A 284 13.75 -0.19 -18.95
C GLN A 284 15.28 -0.34 -18.83
N HIS A 285 15.73 -1.06 -17.81
CA HIS A 285 17.12 -1.30 -17.43
C HIS A 285 17.93 -0.06 -17.00
N ALA A 286 17.31 1.12 -16.82
CA ALA A 286 18.05 2.35 -16.49
C ALA A 286 18.53 2.42 -15.04
N PHE A 287 17.93 1.66 -14.12
CA PHE A 287 18.19 1.73 -12.68
C PHE A 287 18.67 0.39 -12.09
N GLN A 288 19.70 -0.21 -12.68
CA GLN A 288 20.18 -1.56 -12.30
C GLN A 288 20.49 -1.68 -10.80
N ASP A 289 21.19 -0.73 -10.20
CA ASP A 289 21.51 -0.73 -8.76
C ASP A 289 20.25 -0.79 -7.86
N ARG A 290 19.16 -0.15 -8.31
CA ARG A 290 17.85 -0.19 -7.61
C ARG A 290 17.25 -1.59 -7.71
N HIS A 291 17.25 -2.20 -8.90
CA HIS A 291 16.71 -3.55 -9.11
C HIS A 291 17.53 -4.62 -8.37
N GLU A 292 18.86 -4.52 -8.39
CA GLU A 292 19.73 -5.41 -7.62
C GLU A 292 19.46 -5.30 -6.13
N TRP A 293 19.28 -4.07 -5.62
CA TRP A 293 18.90 -3.86 -4.24
C TRP A 293 17.53 -4.44 -3.90
N TRP A 294 16.50 -4.24 -4.74
CA TRP A 294 15.20 -4.88 -4.53
C TRP A 294 15.32 -6.41 -4.52
N LYS A 295 16.11 -7.01 -5.42
CA LYS A 295 16.32 -8.47 -5.47
C LYS A 295 17.04 -9.01 -4.23
N ASP A 296 17.94 -8.23 -3.64
CA ASP A 296 18.60 -8.56 -2.37
C ASP A 296 17.64 -8.48 -1.16
N GLN A 297 16.76 -7.47 -1.15
CA GLN A 297 15.83 -7.24 -0.04
C GLN A 297 14.55 -8.08 -0.13
N ILE A 298 14.03 -8.38 -1.32
CA ILE A 298 12.81 -9.18 -1.53
C ILE A 298 13.22 -10.63 -1.81
N LYS A 299 13.51 -11.37 -0.74
CA LYS A 299 14.02 -12.75 -0.85
C LYS A 299 12.94 -13.77 -1.25
N VAL A 300 11.67 -13.43 -1.02
CA VAL A 300 10.51 -14.28 -1.34
C VAL A 300 9.43 -13.39 -1.96
N PRO A 301 9.45 -13.20 -3.29
CA PRO A 301 8.48 -12.34 -3.97
C PRO A 301 7.08 -12.98 -3.96
N SER A 302 6.07 -12.17 -3.69
CA SER A 302 4.66 -12.56 -3.75
C SER A 302 4.19 -12.82 -5.18
N PRO A 303 3.00 -13.43 -5.37
CA PRO A 303 2.40 -13.54 -6.70
C PRO A 303 2.21 -12.19 -7.39
N GLU A 304 1.91 -11.13 -6.62
CA GLU A 304 1.75 -9.77 -7.14
C GLU A 304 3.07 -9.25 -7.72
N MET A 305 4.17 -9.43 -6.97
CA MET A 305 5.49 -9.03 -7.44
C MET A 305 5.93 -9.82 -8.68
N ASN A 306 5.59 -11.12 -8.74
CA ASN A 306 5.90 -11.96 -9.90
C ASN A 306 5.06 -11.63 -11.16
N SER A 307 4.01 -10.81 -11.04
CA SER A 307 3.28 -10.25 -12.19
C SER A 307 3.73 -8.84 -12.60
N SER A 308 4.56 -8.18 -11.78
CA SER A 308 5.06 -6.83 -12.05
C SER A 308 6.07 -6.81 -13.19
N ARG A 309 5.87 -5.91 -14.16
CA ARG A 309 6.85 -5.66 -15.23
C ARG A 309 8.08 -4.92 -14.73
N VAL A 310 7.95 -4.08 -13.69
CA VAL A 310 9.11 -3.46 -13.01
C VAL A 310 10.00 -4.53 -12.39
N TRP A 311 9.41 -5.56 -11.78
CA TRP A 311 10.17 -6.67 -11.21
C TRP A 311 10.75 -7.61 -12.26
N MET A 312 9.93 -8.02 -13.23
CA MET A 312 10.25 -9.09 -14.16
C MET A 312 11.03 -8.62 -15.39
N GLU A 313 10.87 -7.36 -15.77
CA GLU A 313 11.42 -6.80 -17.01
C GLU A 313 12.32 -5.57 -16.76
N ASP A 314 12.61 -5.25 -15.48
CA ASP A 314 13.47 -4.14 -15.04
C ASP A 314 13.01 -2.73 -15.54
N TYR A 315 11.70 -2.46 -15.55
CA TYR A 315 11.20 -1.08 -15.73
C TYR A 315 11.43 -0.21 -14.49
N ALA A 316 11.47 1.12 -14.64
CA ALA A 316 11.99 1.99 -13.58
C ALA A 316 11.07 2.21 -12.37
N GLU A 317 9.78 2.43 -12.58
CA GLU A 317 8.84 2.96 -11.57
C GLU A 317 7.59 2.09 -11.55
N GLU A 318 7.21 1.57 -10.37
CA GLU A 318 6.08 0.64 -10.26
C GLU A 318 4.80 1.33 -9.82
N CYS A 319 4.87 2.30 -8.91
CA CYS A 319 3.69 2.82 -8.24
C CYS A 319 3.49 4.32 -8.48
N ASP A 320 2.29 4.72 -8.88
CA ASP A 320 1.82 6.08 -8.74
C ASP A 320 1.13 6.24 -7.37
N SER A 321 1.72 7.02 -6.46
CA SER A 321 1.16 7.29 -5.14
C SER A 321 0.23 8.51 -5.10
N GLY A 322 -0.26 8.96 -6.27
CA GLY A 322 -1.30 10.00 -6.38
C GLY A 322 -2.61 9.61 -5.72
N VAL A 323 -2.95 8.31 -5.73
CA VAL A 323 -4.05 7.73 -4.95
C VAL A 323 -3.59 6.41 -4.34
N VAL A 324 -3.93 6.17 -3.08
CA VAL A 324 -3.72 4.89 -2.39
C VAL A 324 -4.98 4.53 -1.62
N VAL A 325 -5.45 3.29 -1.77
CA VAL A 325 -6.65 2.82 -1.08
C VAL A 325 -6.26 1.71 -0.12
N ALA A 326 -6.62 1.85 1.17
CA ALA A 326 -6.20 0.91 2.21
C ALA A 326 -7.28 0.64 3.26
N ASP A 327 -7.38 -0.60 3.71
CA ASP A 327 -8.23 -1.08 4.80
C ASP A 327 -7.36 -1.38 6.03
N LYS A 328 -7.28 -0.41 6.94
CA LYS A 328 -6.53 -0.50 8.20
C LYS A 328 -7.16 -1.46 9.20
N SER A 329 -8.41 -1.88 9.01
CA SER A 329 -9.03 -2.91 9.88
C SER A 329 -8.37 -4.28 9.67
N ARG A 330 -7.78 -4.51 8.49
CA ARG A 330 -6.99 -5.70 8.18
C ARG A 330 -5.59 -5.57 8.77
N VAL A 331 -5.31 -6.39 9.78
CA VAL A 331 -4.05 -6.34 10.54
C VAL A 331 -2.79 -6.40 9.67
N GLN A 332 -2.79 -7.20 8.60
CA GLN A 332 -1.65 -7.29 7.68
C GLN A 332 -1.45 -6.01 6.86
N VAL A 333 -2.53 -5.33 6.47
CA VAL A 333 -2.49 -4.05 5.76
C VAL A 333 -2.00 -2.95 6.70
N LEU A 334 -2.53 -2.89 7.92
CA LEU A 334 -2.06 -1.95 8.94
C LEU A 334 -0.55 -2.09 9.20
N VAL A 335 -0.06 -3.32 9.40
CA VAL A 335 1.37 -3.56 9.64
C VAL A 335 2.21 -3.24 8.41
N GLY A 336 1.70 -3.53 7.21
CA GLY A 336 2.32 -3.07 5.97
C GLY A 336 2.44 -1.55 5.91
N LEU A 337 1.39 -0.81 6.25
CA LEU A 337 1.41 0.65 6.31
C LEU A 337 2.39 1.20 7.36
N LEU A 338 2.57 0.51 8.51
CA LEU A 338 3.62 0.87 9.47
C LEU A 338 5.02 0.70 8.86
N HIS A 339 5.22 -0.32 8.03
CA HIS A 339 6.47 -0.50 7.29
C HIS A 339 6.64 0.56 6.17
N VAL A 340 5.57 0.96 5.48
CA VAL A 340 5.60 2.10 4.54
C VAL A 340 6.02 3.37 5.29
N ALA A 341 5.41 3.66 6.44
CA ALA A 341 5.75 4.83 7.26
C ALA A 341 7.19 4.78 7.79
N TRP A 342 7.69 3.61 8.20
CA TRP A 342 9.09 3.44 8.59
C TRP A 342 10.07 3.84 7.48
N GLN A 343 9.80 3.41 6.24
CA GLN A 343 10.61 3.80 5.08
C GLN A 343 10.62 5.31 4.82
N ASN A 344 9.60 6.02 5.29
CA ASN A 344 9.45 7.47 5.15
C ASN A 344 9.90 8.25 6.39
N THR A 345 10.41 7.59 7.44
CA THR A 345 11.14 8.28 8.53
C THR A 345 12.41 8.92 8.01
N TYR A 346 12.87 10.00 8.65
CA TYR A 346 13.93 10.87 8.13
C TYR A 346 15.21 10.11 7.78
N GLU A 347 15.75 9.35 8.72
CA GLU A 347 17.03 8.68 8.50
C GLU A 347 16.92 7.59 7.41
N VAL A 348 15.81 6.85 7.37
CA VAL A 348 15.60 5.78 6.38
C VAL A 348 15.39 6.36 4.99
N ARG A 349 14.59 7.42 4.85
CA ARG A 349 14.33 8.02 3.53
C ARG A 349 15.54 8.71 2.96
N GLU A 350 16.28 9.44 3.79
CA GLU A 350 17.48 10.18 3.37
C GLU A 350 18.67 9.27 3.13
N GLU A 351 18.72 8.08 3.73
CA GLU A 351 19.74 7.07 3.45
C GLU A 351 19.39 6.22 2.22
N VAL A 352 18.14 5.75 2.12
CA VAL A 352 17.75 4.68 1.19
C VAL A 352 16.57 5.05 0.32
N THR A 353 15.38 5.26 0.90
CA THR A 353 14.11 5.27 0.16
C THR A 353 14.09 6.34 -0.93
N TYR A 354 14.45 7.59 -0.62
CA TYR A 354 14.39 8.69 -1.59
C TYR A 354 15.62 8.71 -2.51
N ARG A 355 16.76 8.18 -2.05
CA ARG A 355 17.95 8.02 -2.89
C ARG A 355 17.74 7.00 -3.99
N LEU A 356 17.08 5.90 -3.67
CA LEU A 356 16.79 4.84 -4.64
C LEU A 356 15.52 5.13 -5.42
N GLY A 357 14.40 5.43 -4.77
CA GLY A 357 13.06 5.53 -5.39
C GLY A 357 12.63 6.93 -5.83
N HIS A 358 13.43 7.98 -5.58
CA HIS A 358 13.10 9.38 -5.91
C HIS A 358 11.80 9.91 -5.29
N GLY A 359 11.44 9.43 -4.09
CA GLY A 359 10.26 9.87 -3.35
C GLY A 359 9.63 8.72 -2.56
N ASP A 360 8.38 8.91 -2.15
CA ASP A 360 7.62 7.93 -1.36
C ASP A 360 7.04 6.79 -2.21
N LYS A 361 6.86 7.01 -3.51
CA LYS A 361 6.10 6.14 -4.43
C LYS A 361 6.41 4.65 -4.28
N GLU A 362 7.69 4.28 -4.36
CA GLU A 362 8.10 2.88 -4.30
C GLU A 362 7.97 2.27 -2.88
N SER A 363 7.87 3.11 -1.84
CA SER A 363 7.76 2.63 -0.46
C SER A 363 6.44 1.92 -0.18
N TRP A 364 5.38 2.24 -0.92
CA TRP A 364 4.03 1.70 -0.74
C TRP A 364 3.97 0.20 -0.98
N TRP A 365 4.27 -0.22 -2.20
CA TRP A 365 4.28 -1.64 -2.54
C TRP A 365 5.41 -2.38 -1.84
N LEU A 366 6.60 -1.76 -1.70
CA LEU A 366 7.74 -2.41 -1.06
C LEU A 366 7.48 -2.70 0.43
N GLY A 367 6.85 -1.76 1.13
CA GLY A 367 6.48 -1.95 2.55
C GLY A 367 5.43 -3.03 2.73
N LEU A 368 4.40 -3.05 1.87
CA LEU A 368 3.36 -4.07 1.86
C LEU A 368 3.95 -5.45 1.54
N GLU A 369 4.81 -5.55 0.52
CA GLU A 369 5.48 -6.78 0.08
C GLU A 369 6.39 -7.35 1.18
N LEU A 370 7.30 -6.53 1.73
CA LEU A 370 8.24 -6.98 2.76
C LEU A 370 7.53 -7.38 4.06
N ALA A 371 6.50 -6.64 4.47
CA ALA A 371 5.69 -6.97 5.65
C ALA A 371 4.72 -8.16 5.43
N GLY A 372 4.65 -8.71 4.21
CA GLY A 372 3.77 -9.84 3.88
C GLY A 372 2.29 -9.47 3.90
N SER A 373 1.96 -8.21 3.62
CA SER A 373 0.59 -7.75 3.44
C SER A 373 0.00 -8.28 2.14
N THR A 374 -1.33 -8.38 2.10
CA THR A 374 -2.06 -8.49 0.85
C THR A 374 -2.20 -7.11 0.24
N TYR A 375 -1.89 -6.98 -1.05
CA TYR A 375 -2.10 -5.79 -1.87
C TYR A 375 -2.35 -6.20 -3.32
N GLY A 376 -2.76 -5.26 -4.16
CA GLY A 376 -2.77 -5.44 -5.60
C GLY A 376 -2.79 -4.12 -6.35
N PHE A 377 -2.36 -4.15 -7.60
CA PHE A 377 -2.33 -3.00 -8.49
C PHE A 377 -3.52 -2.94 -9.44
N GLU A 378 -3.78 -1.77 -9.99
CA GLU A 378 -4.61 -1.61 -11.19
C GLU A 378 -4.14 -2.58 -12.29
N ALA A 379 -5.07 -3.16 -13.05
CA ALA A 379 -4.73 -4.12 -14.10
C ALA A 379 -3.85 -3.54 -15.21
N HIS A 380 -3.94 -2.23 -15.43
CA HIS A 380 -3.21 -1.51 -16.47
C HIS A 380 -2.10 -0.68 -15.84
N TYR A 381 -0.97 -0.59 -16.55
CA TYR A 381 0.05 0.41 -16.21
C TYR A 381 -0.47 1.82 -16.49
N GLY A 382 0.18 2.84 -15.92
CA GLY A 382 -0.27 4.24 -16.01
C GLY A 382 -0.75 4.59 -17.43
N SER A 383 -1.98 5.06 -17.54
CA SER A 383 -2.63 5.39 -18.80
C SER A 383 -2.39 6.86 -19.16
N MET A 384 -2.69 7.23 -20.40
CA MET A 384 -2.58 8.61 -20.86
C MET A 384 -3.97 9.21 -21.06
N MET A 385 -4.18 10.45 -20.60
CA MET A 385 -5.31 11.28 -21.00
C MET A 385 -4.80 12.66 -21.38
N GLY A 386 -5.14 13.14 -22.57
CA GLY A 386 -4.51 14.31 -23.14
C GLY A 386 -5.15 14.80 -24.43
N TRP A 387 -4.31 15.41 -25.27
CA TRP A 387 -4.69 15.93 -26.58
C TRP A 387 -4.09 15.07 -27.69
N ALA A 388 -4.92 14.76 -28.68
CA ALA A 388 -4.51 14.02 -29.88
C ALA A 388 -3.61 14.85 -30.81
N ASP A 389 -2.74 14.17 -31.57
CA ASP A 389 -1.91 14.75 -32.64
C ASP A 389 -2.71 15.23 -33.86
N ASP A 390 -3.82 14.56 -34.15
CA ASP A 390 -4.75 14.93 -35.21
C ASP A 390 -6.05 15.54 -34.62
N PRO A 391 -6.21 16.89 -34.67
CA PRO A 391 -7.40 17.55 -34.16
C PRO A 391 -8.69 17.19 -34.90
N SER A 392 -8.60 16.60 -36.10
CA SER A 392 -9.77 16.12 -36.85
C SER A 392 -10.31 14.78 -36.33
N GLY A 393 -9.54 14.07 -35.50
CA GLY A 393 -9.88 12.77 -34.93
C GLY A 393 -9.85 11.62 -35.94
N ALA A 394 -9.50 11.88 -37.20
CA ALA A 394 -9.60 10.88 -38.26
C ALA A 394 -8.48 9.83 -38.19
N ASN A 395 -7.28 10.22 -37.79
CA ASN A 395 -6.12 9.32 -37.66
C ASN A 395 -5.28 9.67 -36.41
N VAL A 396 -5.86 9.55 -35.21
CA VAL A 396 -5.11 9.77 -33.96
C VAL A 396 -4.10 8.65 -33.75
N THR A 397 -2.82 9.00 -33.69
CA THR A 397 -1.72 8.04 -33.46
C THR A 397 -1.01 8.23 -32.13
N GLU A 398 -1.10 9.43 -31.56
CA GLU A 398 -0.57 9.72 -30.23
C GLU A 398 -1.53 10.61 -29.42
N VAL A 399 -1.49 10.42 -28.11
CA VAL A 399 -2.13 11.33 -27.15
C VAL A 399 -1.05 11.84 -26.20
N CYS A 400 -0.98 13.15 -26.01
CA CYS A 400 0.06 13.80 -25.22
C CYS A 400 -0.50 14.62 -24.06
N SER A 401 0.17 14.56 -22.91
CA SER A 401 -0.20 15.31 -21.71
C SER A 401 0.95 15.41 -20.69
N PHE A 402 0.68 16.08 -19.57
CA PHE A 402 1.54 16.13 -18.39
C PHE A 402 1.11 15.18 -17.28
N VAL A 403 -0.01 14.48 -17.49
CA VAL A 403 -0.71 13.70 -16.46
C VAL A 403 -0.49 12.20 -16.63
N ILE A 404 -0.77 11.45 -15.56
CA ILE A 404 -0.91 9.98 -15.58
C ILE A 404 -2.36 9.69 -15.23
N ALA A 405 -3.05 8.94 -16.08
CA ALA A 405 -4.45 8.57 -15.91
C ALA A 405 -4.59 7.11 -15.48
N HIS A 406 -5.73 6.80 -14.86
CA HIS A 406 -6.05 5.47 -14.35
C HIS A 406 -7.49 5.10 -14.69
N VAL A 407 -7.73 3.81 -14.91
CA VAL A 407 -9.03 3.23 -15.22
C VAL A 407 -9.48 2.25 -14.14
N ASP A 408 -10.79 2.04 -14.06
CA ASP A 408 -11.36 1.00 -13.20
C ASP A 408 -11.27 -0.41 -13.84
N GLN A 409 -11.70 -1.44 -13.12
CA GLN A 409 -11.76 -2.82 -13.62
C GLN A 409 -12.64 -3.04 -14.88
N LYS A 410 -13.44 -2.04 -15.28
CA LYS A 410 -14.26 -2.04 -16.50
C LYS A 410 -13.65 -1.17 -17.61
N GLN A 411 -12.43 -0.68 -17.41
CA GLN A 411 -11.72 0.22 -18.31
C GLN A 411 -12.43 1.56 -18.54
N HIS A 412 -13.11 2.08 -17.52
CA HIS A 412 -13.58 3.46 -17.53
C HIS A 412 -12.59 4.35 -16.77
N LEU A 413 -12.31 5.56 -17.27
CA LEU A 413 -11.46 6.52 -16.57
C LEU A 413 -12.01 6.80 -15.17
N ILE A 414 -11.15 6.72 -14.16
CA ILE A 414 -11.53 6.96 -12.77
C ILE A 414 -10.89 8.23 -12.22
N TRP A 415 -9.58 8.40 -12.40
CA TRP A 415 -8.84 9.56 -11.93
C TRP A 415 -7.54 9.74 -12.72
N TYR A 416 -6.92 10.92 -12.60
CA TYR A 416 -5.58 11.19 -13.11
C TYR A 416 -4.82 12.14 -12.16
N ASN A 417 -3.49 12.06 -12.17
CA ASN A 417 -2.61 12.92 -11.40
C ASN A 417 -2.08 14.09 -12.26
N GLY A 418 -2.22 15.33 -11.80
CA GLY A 418 -1.59 16.49 -12.46
C GLY A 418 -2.44 17.75 -12.61
N SER A 419 -3.50 17.92 -11.82
CA SER A 419 -4.42 19.07 -11.78
C SER A 419 -5.35 19.24 -12.99
N LEU A 420 -6.32 20.15 -12.88
CA LEU A 420 -7.20 20.55 -13.98
C LEU A 420 -6.52 21.51 -14.97
N LEU A 421 -5.32 22.00 -14.65
CA LEU A 421 -4.54 22.86 -15.54
C LEU A 421 -3.89 22.03 -16.63
N LYS A 422 -3.84 22.59 -17.84
CA LYS A 422 -3.10 21.98 -18.96
C LYS A 422 -1.64 21.77 -18.60
N ASN A 423 -1.02 22.80 -18.04
CA ASN A 423 0.36 22.73 -17.58
C ASN A 423 0.54 23.62 -16.35
N LYS A 424 0.41 23.02 -15.17
CA LYS A 424 0.55 23.72 -13.87
C LYS A 424 1.91 24.39 -13.63
N ARG A 425 2.96 24.05 -14.40
CA ARG A 425 4.32 24.59 -14.22
C ARG A 425 4.53 25.90 -14.99
N VAL A 426 4.12 25.95 -16.26
CA VAL A 426 4.36 27.11 -17.14
C VAL A 426 3.14 27.99 -17.36
N ASP A 427 1.93 27.45 -17.17
CA ASP A 427 0.69 28.21 -17.31
C ASP A 427 -0.24 27.93 -16.12
N PRO A 428 -0.04 28.63 -14.98
CA PRO A 428 -0.80 28.38 -13.76
C PRO A 428 -2.28 28.73 -13.86
N ASN A 429 -2.74 29.32 -14.97
CA ASN A 429 -4.14 29.70 -15.20
C ASN A 429 -4.73 29.06 -16.47
N GLY A 430 -3.93 28.26 -17.19
CA GLY A 430 -4.29 27.61 -18.44
C GLY A 430 -5.10 26.35 -18.23
N TYR A 431 -6.42 26.48 -18.13
CA TYR A 431 -7.34 25.34 -18.12
C TYR A 431 -7.64 24.87 -19.54
N GLN A 432 -7.55 23.56 -19.79
CA GLN A 432 -8.01 22.95 -21.04
C GLN A 432 -8.51 21.53 -20.78
N VAL A 433 -9.66 21.19 -21.37
CA VAL A 433 -10.21 19.83 -21.31
C VAL A 433 -9.44 18.95 -22.30
N PRO A 434 -8.89 17.79 -21.86
CA PRO A 434 -8.39 16.75 -22.74
C PRO A 434 -9.46 16.23 -23.70
N ASP A 435 -9.08 15.64 -24.83
CA ASP A 435 -10.03 15.12 -25.82
C ASP A 435 -10.00 13.58 -25.93
N HIS A 436 -8.86 12.96 -25.64
CA HIS A 436 -8.65 11.52 -25.78
C HIS A 436 -7.91 10.91 -24.60
N TRP A 437 -7.96 9.58 -24.54
CA TRP A 437 -7.16 8.77 -23.65
C TRP A 437 -6.74 7.44 -24.30
N MET A 438 -5.65 6.88 -23.78
CA MET A 438 -5.03 5.65 -24.25
C MET A 438 -4.60 4.81 -23.05
N VAL A 439 -4.70 3.48 -23.19
CA VAL A 439 -4.30 2.48 -22.20
C VAL A 439 -3.46 1.41 -22.91
N ASP A 440 -2.53 0.79 -22.19
CA ASP A 440 -1.62 -0.26 -22.71
C ASP A 440 -0.81 0.15 -23.95
N GLY A 441 -0.60 1.45 -24.17
CA GLY A 441 0.27 1.98 -25.21
C GLY A 441 1.73 2.15 -24.76
N ASN A 442 2.57 2.56 -25.72
CA ASN A 442 3.98 2.84 -25.46
C ASN A 442 4.16 4.27 -24.95
N TRP A 443 4.74 4.40 -23.75
CA TRP A 443 5.08 5.71 -23.18
C TRP A 443 6.30 6.33 -23.87
N LYS A 444 6.18 7.61 -24.24
CA LYS A 444 7.24 8.48 -24.73
C LYS A 444 7.40 9.66 -23.78
N LYS A 445 8.52 9.68 -23.03
CA LYS A 445 8.78 10.76 -22.07
C LYS A 445 9.16 12.06 -22.79
N GLY A 446 8.58 13.18 -22.35
CA GLY A 446 8.99 14.53 -22.77
C GLY A 446 10.47 14.81 -22.44
N ARG A 447 11.12 15.66 -23.23
CA ARG A 447 12.58 15.94 -23.09
C ARG A 447 12.90 16.66 -21.79
N THR A 448 12.07 17.61 -21.40
CA THR A 448 12.16 18.39 -20.17
C THR A 448 10.90 18.21 -19.33
N LYS A 449 10.89 18.76 -18.11
CA LYS A 449 9.68 18.79 -17.27
C LYS A 449 8.59 19.72 -17.80
N ASP A 450 8.90 20.54 -18.81
CA ASP A 450 7.97 21.49 -19.41
C ASP A 450 7.41 20.95 -20.75
N ASP A 451 7.93 19.81 -21.23
CA ASP A 451 7.43 19.10 -22.41
C ASP A 451 6.43 17.99 -22.03
N MET A 452 5.38 17.84 -22.83
CA MET A 452 4.42 16.74 -22.66
C MET A 452 5.09 15.38 -22.86
N SER A 453 4.57 14.38 -22.15
CA SER A 453 4.81 12.97 -22.46
C SER A 453 3.65 12.48 -23.31
N CYS A 454 3.89 11.47 -24.15
CA CYS A 454 2.89 10.94 -25.07
C CYS A 454 2.74 9.43 -24.89
N MET A 455 1.59 8.90 -25.29
CA MET A 455 1.36 7.48 -25.47
C MET A 455 1.07 7.20 -26.94
N THR A 456 1.68 6.14 -27.48
CA THR A 456 1.53 5.71 -28.88
C THR A 456 1.16 4.22 -28.93
N ASP A 457 0.93 3.70 -30.13
CA ASP A 457 0.85 2.25 -30.40
C ASP A 457 -0.29 1.51 -29.66
N SER A 458 -1.36 2.22 -29.32
CA SER A 458 -2.61 1.65 -28.83
C SER A 458 -3.80 2.41 -29.41
N LYS A 459 -5.03 1.97 -29.10
CA LYS A 459 -6.23 2.66 -29.56
C LYS A 459 -6.45 3.94 -28.74
N ALA A 460 -6.48 5.09 -29.41
CA ALA A 460 -6.99 6.33 -28.84
C ALA A 460 -8.52 6.26 -28.72
N ASN A 461 -9.03 6.57 -27.53
CA ASN A 461 -10.46 6.65 -27.26
C ASN A 461 -10.81 8.11 -27.00
N GLU A 462 -11.80 8.63 -27.72
CA GLU A 462 -12.38 9.94 -27.39
C GLU A 462 -13.02 9.89 -25.99
N LEU A 463 -12.86 10.98 -25.24
CA LEU A 463 -13.65 11.16 -24.02
C LEU A 463 -15.13 11.19 -24.37
N THR A 464 -15.92 10.43 -23.62
CA THR A 464 -17.37 10.43 -23.70
C THR A 464 -17.93 11.81 -23.33
N TYR A 465 -19.18 12.06 -23.73
CA TYR A 465 -19.89 13.27 -23.33
C TYR A 465 -19.90 13.45 -21.80
N GLN A 466 -20.04 12.35 -21.06
CA GLN A 466 -20.09 12.39 -19.60
C GLN A 466 -18.75 12.76 -18.98
N GLU A 467 -17.65 12.19 -19.46
CA GLU A 467 -16.29 12.52 -18.99
C GLU A 467 -15.94 13.97 -19.30
N LYS A 468 -16.21 14.44 -20.54
CA LYS A 468 -16.02 15.84 -20.93
C LYS A 468 -16.83 16.77 -20.04
N ARG A 469 -18.09 16.44 -19.75
CA ARG A 469 -18.96 17.22 -18.86
C ARG A 469 -18.37 17.35 -17.46
N VAL A 470 -17.93 16.25 -16.85
CA VAL A 470 -17.31 16.27 -15.51
C VAL A 470 -16.07 17.17 -15.48
N LEU A 471 -15.22 17.12 -16.50
CA LEU A 471 -14.02 17.95 -16.57
C LEU A 471 -14.37 19.44 -16.78
N VAL A 472 -15.32 19.76 -17.65
CA VAL A 472 -15.81 21.15 -17.85
C VAL A 472 -16.39 21.71 -16.56
N GLU A 473 -17.25 20.96 -15.88
CA GLU A 473 -17.86 21.37 -14.62
C GLU A 473 -16.81 21.50 -13.49
N SER A 474 -15.84 20.59 -13.43
CA SER A 474 -14.72 20.66 -12.48
C SER A 474 -13.82 21.88 -12.73
N ILE A 475 -13.52 22.21 -13.99
CA ILE A 475 -12.79 23.44 -14.35
C ILE A 475 -13.57 24.69 -13.93
N ALA A 476 -14.88 24.72 -14.18
CA ALA A 476 -15.73 25.83 -13.76
C ALA A 476 -15.75 25.99 -12.23
N ALA A 477 -15.77 24.88 -11.49
CA ALA A 477 -15.66 24.88 -10.04
C ALA A 477 -14.27 25.37 -9.56
N ALA A 478 -13.19 24.88 -10.17
CA ALA A 478 -11.81 25.29 -9.86
C ALA A 478 -11.57 26.79 -10.07
N LYS A 479 -12.15 27.38 -11.12
CA LYS A 479 -12.08 28.83 -11.35
C LYS A 479 -12.75 29.64 -10.23
N LYS A 480 -13.89 29.18 -9.70
CA LYS A 480 -14.53 29.81 -8.53
C LYS A 480 -13.67 29.68 -7.27
N VAL A 481 -12.97 28.56 -7.12
CA VAL A 481 -12.00 28.39 -6.02
C VAL A 481 -10.84 29.39 -6.18
N ASP A 482 -10.28 29.54 -7.37
CA ASP A 482 -9.22 30.51 -7.64
C ASP A 482 -9.66 31.95 -7.32
N GLU A 483 -10.88 32.32 -7.73
CA GLU A 483 -11.47 33.63 -7.40
C GLU A 483 -11.63 33.81 -5.89
N ALA A 484 -12.13 32.80 -5.17
CA ALA A 484 -12.31 32.86 -3.72
C ALA A 484 -10.96 33.01 -2.98
N LEU A 485 -9.95 32.23 -3.36
CA LEU A 485 -8.63 32.25 -2.73
C LEU A 485 -7.79 33.50 -3.05
N SER A 486 -8.11 34.21 -4.14
CA SER A 486 -7.43 35.47 -4.53
C SER A 486 -8.10 36.74 -4.00
N SER A 487 -9.28 36.62 -3.40
CA SER A 487 -10.13 37.74 -2.97
C SER A 487 -9.96 38.17 -1.50
N GLU A 488 -9.03 37.54 -0.77
CA GLU A 488 -8.63 37.85 0.62
C GLU A 488 -7.12 38.09 0.67
#